data_AF-A0A1C5T539-F1
#
_entry.id   AF-A0A1C5T539-F1
#
_cell.length_a   1.000
_cell.length_b   1.000
_cell.length_c   1.000
_cell.angle_alpha   90.00
_cell.angle_beta   90.00
_cell.angle_gamma   90.00
#
_symmetry.space_group_name_H-M   'P 1'
#
loop_
_entity.id
_entity.type
_entity.pdbx_description
1 polymer ?
#
loop_
_entity_poly.entity_id
_entity_poly.type
_entity_poly.pdbx_seq_one_letter_code
_entity_poly.pdbx_strand_id
1 'polypeptide(L)'
;MKVIKKDGTLEDFDYQKIINACSKSASRALENLSDKDYEKICSAVMDYIMEEDLENDCISVEAIHAIVERTLLDLYPKSGECYRQYRNYKKDFVHMMDDVYTKSQGIRYIGDVSNANTDSTMTSTQRSLIYGELNKNLYDKFFLNVEERQAARDGYIYIHDKKDRLDGINCCIFDMANVLSGGFEMGNIHYNEPKTLDVAFDVISDVTMSAASQQYGK
;
A
#
# COMPACT_ATOMS: atom_id res chain seq x y z
N MET A 1 32.76 14.83 4.97
CA MET A 1 31.78 13.85 5.43
C MET A 1 31.08 13.15 4.27
N LYS A 2 31.10 11.81 4.29
CA LYS A 2 30.35 10.94 3.37
C LYS A 2 29.16 10.30 4.11
N VAL A 3 28.08 10.03 3.39
CA VAL A 3 26.91 9.31 3.89
C VAL A 3 26.91 7.88 3.36
N ILE A 4 26.87 6.91 4.27
CA ILE A 4 26.69 5.49 3.94
C ILE A 4 25.20 5.24 3.73
N LYS A 5 24.82 4.87 2.51
CA LYS A 5 23.46 4.49 2.14
C LYS A 5 23.10 3.10 2.67
N LYS A 6 21.81 2.76 2.63
CA LYS A 6 21.27 1.44 2.98
C LYS A 6 21.88 0.28 2.20
N ASP A 7 22.25 0.53 0.95
CA ASP A 7 22.90 -0.45 0.07
C ASP A 7 24.43 -0.47 0.21
N GLY A 8 24.98 0.28 1.16
CA GLY A 8 26.42 0.41 1.40
C GLY A 8 27.13 1.40 0.48
N THR A 9 26.44 2.03 -0.47
CA THR A 9 27.06 3.05 -1.34
C THR A 9 27.38 4.33 -0.57
N LEU A 10 28.39 5.07 -1.03
CA LEU A 10 28.81 6.34 -0.44
C LEU A 10 28.30 7.52 -1.28
N GLU A 11 27.70 8.51 -0.61
CA GLU A 11 27.27 9.77 -1.21
C GLU A 11 27.87 10.96 -0.44
N ASP A 12 28.09 12.09 -1.11
CA ASP A 12 28.42 13.32 -0.40
C ASP A 12 27.23 13.81 0.45
N PHE A 13 27.52 14.34 1.62
CA PHE A 13 26.49 14.90 2.48
C PHE A 13 25.83 16.13 1.83
N ASP A 14 24.51 16.11 1.75
CA ASP A 14 23.70 17.16 1.17
C ASP A 14 22.65 17.64 2.19
N TYR A 15 22.86 18.84 2.73
CA TYR A 15 21.97 19.45 3.72
C TYR A 15 20.57 19.72 3.16
N GLN A 16 20.43 19.90 1.84
CA GLN A 16 19.13 20.16 1.21
C GLN A 16 18.19 18.96 1.39
N LYS A 17 18.72 17.74 1.48
CA LYS A 17 17.90 16.53 1.75
C LYS A 17 17.27 16.56 3.13
N ILE A 18 17.97 17.12 4.13
CA ILE A 18 17.43 17.31 5.48
C ILE A 18 16.31 18.34 5.45
N ILE A 19 16.54 19.51 4.85
CA ILE A 19 15.54 20.57 4.69
C ILE A 19 14.27 20.02 4.03
N ASN A 20 14.43 19.30 2.91
CA ASN A 20 13.32 18.71 2.17
C ASN A 20 12.53 17.68 3.01
N ALA A 21 13.22 16.88 3.84
CA ALA A 21 12.57 15.91 4.71
C ALA A 21 11.83 16.58 5.87
N CYS A 22 12.45 17.56 6.52
CA CYS A 22 11.86 18.37 7.58
C CYS A 22 10.65 19.16 7.08
N SER A 23 10.74 19.79 5.90
CA SER A 23 9.65 20.55 5.28
C SER A 23 8.43 19.69 4.99
N LYS A 24 8.63 18.50 4.45
CA LYS A 24 7.54 17.52 4.28
C LYS A 24 6.93 17.10 5.62
N SER A 25 7.69 17.09 6.70
CA SER A 25 7.17 16.78 8.02
C SER A 25 6.36 17.93 8.61
N ALA A 26 6.88 19.15 8.53
CA ALA A 26 6.21 20.37 8.96
C ALA A 26 4.89 20.58 8.24
N SER A 27 4.86 20.37 6.92
CA SER A 27 3.62 20.41 6.14
C SER A 27 2.57 19.40 6.64
N ARG A 28 2.97 18.17 7.01
CA ARG A 28 2.06 17.17 7.60
C ARG A 28 1.59 17.55 8.99
N ALA A 29 2.44 18.22 9.76
CA ALA A 29 2.13 18.75 11.09
C ALA A 29 1.28 20.04 11.03
N LEU A 30 1.02 20.58 9.83
CA LEU A 30 0.41 21.90 9.61
C LEU A 30 1.21 23.03 10.29
N GLU A 31 2.54 22.89 10.35
CA GLU A 31 3.47 23.90 10.85
C GLU A 31 4.13 24.66 9.70
N ASN A 32 4.12 25.99 9.80
CA ASN A 32 4.78 26.87 8.85
C ASN A 32 6.16 27.25 9.38
N LEU A 33 7.16 26.44 9.05
CA LEU A 33 8.57 26.73 9.36
C LEU A 33 9.13 27.70 8.32
N SER A 34 9.83 28.73 8.79
CA SER A 34 10.55 29.70 7.95
C SER A 34 11.92 29.16 7.51
N ASP A 35 12.56 29.82 6.55
CA ASP A 35 13.93 29.47 6.12
C ASP A 35 14.92 29.49 7.30
N LYS A 36 14.76 30.43 8.25
CA LYS A 36 15.58 30.52 9.46
C LYS A 36 15.37 29.33 10.40
N ASP A 37 14.16 28.77 10.45
CA ASP A 37 13.90 27.57 11.24
C ASP A 37 14.62 26.35 10.65
N TYR A 38 14.63 26.23 9.31
CA TYR A 38 15.38 25.16 8.64
C TYR A 38 16.90 25.32 8.79
N GLU A 39 17.42 26.55 8.73
CA GLU A 39 18.84 26.82 9.04
C GLU A 39 19.20 26.39 10.47
N LYS A 40 18.33 26.68 11.43
CA LYS A 40 18.49 26.26 12.83
C LYS A 40 18.48 24.74 12.97
N ILE A 41 17.54 24.05 12.32
CA ILE A 41 17.46 22.58 12.32
C ILE A 41 18.74 21.98 11.72
N CYS A 42 19.18 22.48 10.56
CA CYS A 42 20.39 21.99 9.91
C CYS A 42 21.63 22.21 10.77
N SER A 43 21.75 23.37 11.41
CA SER A 43 22.86 23.66 12.32
C SER A 43 22.87 22.69 13.50
N ALA A 44 21.74 22.50 14.17
CA ALA A 44 21.64 21.56 15.29
C ALA A 44 21.92 20.10 14.87
N VAL A 45 21.46 19.68 13.68
CA VAL A 45 21.80 18.35 13.14
C VAL A 45 23.30 18.22 12.89
N MET A 46 23.93 19.25 12.33
CA MET A 46 25.38 19.25 12.11
C MET A 46 26.15 19.22 13.43
N ASP A 47 25.72 19.95 14.45
CA ASP A 47 26.34 19.93 15.77
C ASP A 47 26.31 18.50 16.36
N TYR A 48 25.15 17.85 16.33
CA TYR A 48 25.02 16.46 16.77
C TYR A 48 25.87 15.47 15.97
N ILE A 49 26.01 15.69 14.66
CA ILE A 49 26.88 14.86 13.81
C ILE A 49 28.35 15.04 14.18
N MET A 50 28.78 16.26 14.50
CA MET A 50 30.16 16.57 14.90
C MET A 50 30.49 16.08 16.32
N GLU A 51 29.48 15.92 17.17
CA GLU A 51 29.60 15.30 18.50
C GLU A 51 29.74 13.77 18.45
N GLU A 52 29.31 13.13 17.37
CA GLU A 52 29.52 11.68 17.17
C GLU A 52 30.97 11.39 16.78
N ASP A 53 31.55 10.32 17.35
CA ASP A 53 32.89 9.86 17.00
C ASP A 53 32.87 9.13 15.64
N LEU A 54 32.94 9.91 14.56
CA LEU A 54 32.82 9.42 13.19
C LEU A 54 34.11 8.71 12.75
N GLU A 55 34.08 7.38 12.69
CA GLU A 55 35.13 6.62 11.99
C GLU A 55 35.18 7.01 10.51
N ASN A 56 36.37 7.44 10.05
CA ASN A 56 36.65 7.78 8.65
C ASN A 56 35.77 8.89 8.05
N ASP A 57 35.24 9.83 8.86
CA ASP A 57 34.40 10.94 8.38
C ASP A 57 33.16 10.45 7.59
N CYS A 58 32.62 9.30 8.00
CA CYS A 58 31.47 8.64 7.39
C CYS A 58 30.33 8.48 8.41
N ILE A 59 29.09 8.75 8.00
CA ILE A 59 27.89 8.56 8.82
C ILE A 59 26.83 7.75 8.06
N SER A 60 26.13 6.85 8.74
CA SER A 60 25.04 6.09 8.12
C SER A 60 23.79 6.96 7.91
N VAL A 61 23.03 6.68 6.84
CA VAL A 61 21.76 7.37 6.60
C VAL A 61 20.76 7.10 7.74
N GLU A 62 20.81 5.93 8.37
CA GLU A 62 20.06 5.59 9.58
C GLU A 62 20.35 6.54 10.74
N ALA A 63 21.64 6.80 11.01
CA ALA A 63 22.09 7.70 12.07
C ALA A 63 21.67 9.15 11.78
N ILE A 64 21.87 9.64 10.55
CA ILE A 64 21.38 10.98 10.15
C ILE A 64 19.88 11.10 10.44
N HIS A 65 19.09 10.11 10.05
CA HIS A 65 17.66 10.15 10.30
C HIS A 65 17.29 10.13 11.79
N ALA A 66 18.03 9.39 12.63
CA ALA A 66 17.81 9.37 14.08
C ALA A 66 18.13 10.74 14.70
N ILE A 67 19.22 11.37 14.26
CA ILE A 67 19.60 12.72 14.67
C ILE A 67 18.53 13.73 14.22
N VAL A 68 18.09 13.69 12.96
CA VAL A 68 17.02 14.58 12.46
C VAL A 68 15.72 14.39 13.24
N GLU A 69 15.32 13.15 13.53
CA GLU A 69 14.13 12.85 14.33
C GLU A 69 14.25 13.44 15.74
N ARG A 70 15.40 13.25 16.41
CA ARG A 70 15.68 13.85 17.72
C ARG A 70 15.63 15.37 17.67
N THR A 71 16.34 16.00 16.75
CA THR A 71 16.37 17.46 16.59
C THR A 71 14.98 18.03 16.35
N LEU A 72 14.16 17.38 15.52
CA LEU A 72 12.78 17.81 15.29
C LEU A 72 11.92 17.60 16.53
N LEU A 73 12.05 16.49 17.25
CA LEU A 73 11.31 16.27 18.50
C LEU A 73 11.66 17.30 19.58
N ASP A 74 12.93 17.71 19.66
CA ASP A 74 13.41 18.69 20.63
C ASP A 74 12.96 20.12 20.28
N LEU A 75 13.07 20.53 19.01
CA LEU A 75 12.82 21.92 18.58
C LEU A 75 11.37 22.17 18.10
N TYR A 76 10.77 21.19 17.42
CA TYR A 76 9.46 21.28 16.78
C TYR A 76 8.66 19.97 16.97
N PRO A 77 8.18 19.68 18.20
CA PRO A 77 7.68 18.35 18.58
C PRO A 77 6.62 17.77 17.64
N LYS A 78 5.71 18.59 17.09
CA LYS A 78 4.67 18.12 16.15
C LYS A 78 5.29 17.67 14.83
N SER A 79 6.21 18.45 14.26
CA SER A 79 7.00 18.05 13.10
C SER A 79 7.84 16.80 13.36
N GLY A 80 8.40 16.65 14.56
CA GLY A 80 9.14 15.44 14.97
C GLY A 80 8.25 14.19 15.01
N GLU A 81 7.05 14.29 15.60
CA GLU A 81 6.06 13.21 15.63
C GLU A 81 5.64 12.79 14.21
N CYS A 82 5.31 13.74 13.33
CA CYS A 82 4.98 13.44 11.94
C CYS A 82 6.14 12.77 11.18
N TYR A 83 7.39 13.15 11.50
CA TYR A 83 8.58 12.58 10.88
C TYR A 83 8.74 11.11 11.27
N ARG A 84 8.66 10.84 12.58
CA ARG A 84 8.72 9.51 13.17
C ARG A 84 7.61 8.62 12.64
N GLN A 85 6.37 9.10 12.67
CA GLN A 85 5.21 8.36 12.16
C GLN A 85 5.37 8.00 10.68
N TYR A 86 5.82 8.94 9.84
CA TYR A 86 6.05 8.66 8.43
C TYR A 86 7.17 7.63 8.20
N ARG A 87 8.25 7.70 8.98
CA ARG A 87 9.36 6.73 8.93
C ARG A 87 8.90 5.34 9.35
N ASN A 88 8.18 5.22 10.46
CA ASN A 88 7.60 3.97 10.93
C ASN A 88 6.62 3.40 9.90
N TYR A 89 5.72 4.24 9.37
CA TYR A 89 4.82 3.85 8.29
C TYR A 89 5.56 3.24 7.09
N LYS A 90 6.67 3.87 6.65
CA LYS A 90 7.49 3.34 5.55
C LYS A 90 8.14 2.01 5.89
N LYS A 91 8.69 1.85 7.10
CA LYS A 91 9.25 0.56 7.55
C LYS A 91 8.17 -0.52 7.56
N ASP A 92 7.03 -0.25 8.21
CA ASP A 92 5.91 -1.18 8.31
C ASP A 92 5.33 -1.56 6.94
N PHE A 93 5.28 -0.60 6.01
CA PHE A 93 4.82 -0.85 4.64
C PHE A 93 5.82 -1.73 3.87
N VAL A 94 7.13 -1.50 4.01
CA VAL A 94 8.14 -2.36 3.40
C VAL A 94 8.05 -3.78 3.94
N HIS A 95 7.97 -3.95 5.26
CA HIS A 95 7.81 -5.29 5.87
C HIS A 95 6.55 -6.00 5.40
N MET A 96 5.42 -5.29 5.30
CA MET A 96 4.20 -5.84 4.70
C MET A 96 4.45 -6.31 3.26
N MET A 97 5.12 -5.51 2.44
CA MET A 97 5.40 -5.88 1.05
C MET A 97 6.36 -7.06 0.94
N ASP A 98 7.30 -7.20 1.87
CA ASP A 98 8.17 -8.38 1.98
C ASP A 98 7.33 -9.64 2.29
N ASP A 99 6.38 -9.56 3.23
CA ASP A 99 5.46 -10.67 3.54
C ASP A 99 4.60 -11.07 2.33
N VAL A 100 4.03 -10.08 1.63
CA VAL A 100 3.27 -10.29 0.38
C VAL A 100 4.17 -10.96 -0.65
N TYR A 101 5.41 -10.50 -0.80
CA TYR A 101 6.38 -11.09 -1.72
C TYR A 101 6.68 -12.54 -1.37
N THR A 102 7.05 -12.85 -0.12
CA THR A 102 7.35 -14.22 0.32
C THR A 102 6.19 -15.16 0.08
N LYS A 103 4.96 -14.76 0.44
CA LYS A 103 3.77 -15.58 0.19
C LYS A 103 3.47 -15.74 -1.30
N SER A 104 3.68 -14.69 -2.10
CA SER A 104 3.51 -14.77 -3.55
C SER A 104 4.43 -15.80 -4.20
N GLN A 105 5.66 -15.95 -3.69
CA GLN A 105 6.58 -16.99 -4.16
C GLN A 105 6.07 -18.38 -3.76
N GLY A 106 5.57 -18.54 -2.54
CA GLY A 106 4.92 -19.78 -2.10
C GLY A 106 3.77 -20.20 -3.02
N ILE A 107 2.85 -19.28 -3.29
CA ILE A 107 1.72 -19.52 -4.21
C ILE A 107 2.22 -19.91 -5.62
N ARG A 108 3.25 -19.24 -6.12
CA ARG A 108 3.77 -19.46 -7.49
C ARG A 108 4.44 -20.81 -7.66
N TYR A 109 5.24 -21.25 -6.68
CA TYR A 109 6.10 -22.42 -6.84
C TYR A 109 5.59 -23.68 -6.13
N ILE A 110 4.85 -23.52 -5.04
CA ILE A 110 4.33 -24.64 -4.22
C ILE A 110 2.83 -24.81 -4.49
N GLY A 111 2.13 -23.72 -4.80
CA GLY A 111 0.67 -23.68 -4.83
C GLY A 111 0.09 -23.37 -3.46
N ASP A 112 -1.22 -23.18 -3.43
CA ASP A 112 -2.02 -22.96 -2.23
C ASP A 112 -2.97 -24.15 -2.03
N VAL A 113 -2.85 -24.81 -0.88
CA VAL A 113 -3.68 -25.96 -0.46
C VAL A 113 -4.64 -25.60 0.67
N SER A 114 -4.68 -24.33 1.08
CA SER A 114 -5.55 -23.89 2.19
C SER A 114 -7.04 -23.92 1.82
N ASN A 115 -7.37 -23.88 0.52
CA ASN A 115 -8.72 -23.95 0.01
C ASN A 115 -8.86 -25.05 -1.07
N ALA A 116 -9.53 -26.14 -0.72
CA ALA A 116 -9.76 -27.27 -1.62
C ALA A 116 -10.60 -26.92 -2.87
N ASN A 117 -11.36 -25.82 -2.85
CA ASN A 117 -12.13 -25.36 -4.00
C ASN A 117 -11.29 -24.50 -4.97
N THR A 118 -10.04 -24.20 -4.63
CA THR A 118 -9.17 -23.31 -5.40
C THR A 118 -8.05 -24.12 -6.06
N ASP A 119 -8.13 -24.32 -7.37
CA ASP A 119 -7.06 -24.97 -8.14
C ASP A 119 -5.89 -24.00 -8.34
N SER A 120 -4.96 -24.04 -7.39
CA SER A 120 -3.75 -23.20 -7.40
C SER A 120 -2.68 -23.64 -8.41
N THR A 121 -2.94 -24.68 -9.20
CA THR A 121 -2.10 -25.04 -10.35
C THR A 121 -2.38 -24.17 -11.58
N MET A 122 -3.58 -23.58 -11.67
CA MET A 122 -3.94 -22.71 -12.78
C MET A 122 -3.30 -21.33 -12.64
N THR A 123 -2.72 -20.82 -13.74
CA THR A 123 -2.10 -19.49 -13.80
C THR A 123 -3.06 -18.36 -13.41
N SER A 124 -4.33 -18.44 -13.82
CA SER A 124 -5.37 -17.46 -13.46
C SER A 124 -5.59 -17.43 -11.94
N THR A 125 -5.70 -18.60 -11.32
CA THR A 125 -5.86 -18.76 -9.88
C THR A 125 -4.66 -18.22 -9.11
N GLN A 126 -3.44 -18.55 -9.53
CA GLN A 126 -2.22 -18.03 -8.90
C GLN A 126 -2.16 -16.51 -8.91
N ARG A 127 -2.52 -15.87 -10.04
CA ARG A 127 -2.61 -14.40 -10.14
C ARG A 127 -3.61 -13.83 -9.15
N SER A 128 -4.81 -14.42 -9.07
CA SER A 128 -5.85 -14.01 -8.12
C SER A 128 -5.40 -14.18 -6.67
N LEU A 129 -4.75 -15.29 -6.32
CA LEU A 129 -4.25 -15.54 -4.97
C LEU A 129 -3.15 -14.55 -4.56
N ILE A 130 -2.21 -14.26 -5.45
CA ILE A 130 -1.15 -13.27 -5.20
C ILE A 130 -1.76 -11.88 -5.00
N TYR A 131 -2.71 -11.49 -5.84
CA TYR A 131 -3.42 -10.23 -5.71
C TYR A 131 -4.24 -10.16 -4.41
N GLY A 132 -4.89 -11.26 -4.05
CA GLY A 132 -5.63 -11.39 -2.79
C GLY A 132 -4.76 -11.23 -1.55
N GLU A 133 -3.50 -11.70 -1.58
CA GLU A 133 -2.57 -11.47 -0.46
C GLU A 133 -2.22 -9.99 -0.32
N LEU A 134 -1.99 -9.28 -1.43
CA LEU A 134 -1.80 -7.83 -1.41
C LEU A 134 -3.03 -7.12 -0.83
N ASN A 135 -4.22 -7.38 -1.39
CA ASN A 135 -5.46 -6.74 -0.99
C ASN A 135 -5.80 -6.98 0.49
N LYS A 136 -5.62 -8.20 0.99
CA LYS A 136 -5.84 -8.54 2.40
C LYS A 136 -4.97 -7.68 3.33
N ASN A 137 -3.70 -7.51 3.00
CA ASN A 137 -2.76 -6.72 3.79
C ASN A 137 -3.08 -5.21 3.73
N LEU A 138 -3.45 -4.71 2.54
CA LEU A 138 -3.90 -3.33 2.38
C LEU A 138 -5.18 -3.07 3.18
N TYR A 139 -6.14 -3.98 3.12
CA TYR A 139 -7.39 -3.88 3.89
C TYR A 139 -7.11 -3.80 5.39
N ASP A 140 -6.28 -4.70 5.92
CA ASP A 140 -5.93 -4.71 7.35
C ASP A 140 -5.21 -3.42 7.79
N LYS A 141 -4.37 -2.81 6.94
CA LYS A 141 -3.63 -1.60 7.31
C LYS A 141 -4.45 -0.32 7.21
N PHE A 142 -5.31 -0.20 6.19
CA PHE A 142 -5.98 1.07 5.87
C PHE A 142 -7.44 1.12 6.30
N PHE A 143 -8.10 -0.02 6.48
CA PHE A 143 -9.53 -0.07 6.77
C PHE A 143 -9.85 -0.62 8.15
N LEU A 144 -8.89 -1.24 8.84
CA LEU A 144 -9.09 -1.77 10.18
C LEU A 144 -8.23 -1.04 11.21
N ASN A 145 -8.86 -0.68 12.33
CA ASN A 145 -8.15 -0.18 13.50
C ASN A 145 -7.47 -1.33 14.29
N VAL A 146 -6.77 -1.00 15.37
CA VAL A 146 -6.03 -2.00 16.18
C VAL A 146 -6.98 -3.00 16.84
N GLU A 147 -8.12 -2.53 17.36
CA GLU A 147 -9.10 -3.35 18.06
C GLU A 147 -9.82 -4.30 17.11
N GLU A 148 -10.22 -3.82 15.92
CA GLU A 148 -10.86 -4.64 14.89
C GLU A 148 -9.93 -5.75 14.38
N ARG A 149 -8.64 -5.44 14.17
CA ARG A 149 -7.63 -6.46 13.81
C ARG A 149 -7.43 -7.47 14.91
N GLN A 150 -7.51 -7.07 16.17
CA GLN A 150 -7.39 -7.98 17.29
C GLN A 150 -8.63 -8.88 17.39
N ALA A 151 -9.82 -8.29 17.33
CA ALA A 151 -11.09 -9.00 17.32
C ALA A 151 -11.18 -10.04 16.18
N ALA A 152 -10.68 -9.70 14.98
CA ALA A 152 -10.65 -10.63 13.85
C ALA A 152 -9.65 -11.79 14.07
N ARG A 153 -8.52 -11.53 14.74
CA ARG A 153 -7.52 -12.56 15.08
C ARG A 153 -8.01 -13.50 16.18
N ASP A 154 -8.71 -12.96 17.17
CA ASP A 154 -9.27 -13.72 18.28
C ASP A 154 -10.57 -14.46 17.90
N GLY A 155 -11.07 -14.25 16.68
CA GLY A 155 -12.27 -14.91 16.15
C GLY A 155 -13.60 -14.30 16.62
N TYR A 156 -13.59 -13.12 17.23
CA TYR A 156 -14.82 -12.39 17.59
C TYR A 156 -15.57 -11.87 16.36
N ILE A 157 -14.84 -11.52 15.30
CA ILE A 157 -15.41 -11.10 14.02
C ILE A 157 -14.74 -11.84 12.87
N TYR A 158 -15.49 -12.06 11.80
CA TYR A 158 -14.97 -12.60 10.56
C TYR A 158 -15.36 -11.68 9.40
N ILE A 159 -14.35 -11.18 8.69
CA ILE A 159 -14.55 -10.29 7.55
C ILE A 159 -14.61 -11.16 6.29
N HIS A 160 -15.82 -11.34 5.78
CA HIS A 160 -16.06 -12.08 4.54
C HIS A 160 -15.34 -11.43 3.36
N ASP A 161 -14.76 -12.30 2.51
CA ASP A 161 -14.14 -11.94 1.23
C ASP A 161 -13.07 -10.83 1.36
N LYS A 162 -12.37 -10.78 2.51
CA LYS A 162 -11.41 -9.71 2.84
C LYS A 162 -10.33 -9.51 1.77
N LYS A 163 -9.93 -10.59 1.09
CA LYS A 163 -8.92 -10.55 0.02
C LYS A 163 -9.43 -9.88 -1.27
N ASP A 164 -10.75 -9.76 -1.44
CA ASP A 164 -11.38 -9.24 -2.65
C ASP A 164 -12.23 -7.97 -2.36
N ARG A 165 -12.39 -7.56 -1.09
CA ARG A 165 -13.20 -6.39 -0.67
C ARG A 165 -12.78 -5.06 -1.29
N LEU A 166 -11.57 -4.96 -1.83
CA LEU A 166 -11.09 -3.76 -2.52
C LEU A 166 -11.45 -3.73 -4.02
N ASP A 167 -12.02 -4.81 -4.55
CA ASP A 167 -12.25 -4.99 -5.99
C ASP A 167 -13.60 -4.44 -6.46
N GLY A 168 -14.53 -4.16 -5.53
CA GLY A 168 -15.83 -3.57 -5.87
C GLY A 168 -16.92 -3.89 -4.85
N ILE A 169 -18.03 -4.43 -5.34
CA ILE A 169 -19.18 -4.85 -4.52
C ILE A 169 -19.20 -6.36 -4.31
N ASN A 170 -19.98 -6.82 -3.33
CA ASN A 170 -20.19 -8.24 -3.09
C ASN A 170 -21.07 -8.85 -4.18
N CYS A 171 -22.37 -8.59 -4.12
CA CYS A 171 -23.34 -9.18 -5.04
C CYS A 171 -24.33 -8.15 -5.52
N CYS A 172 -24.98 -8.46 -6.64
CA CYS A 172 -26.11 -7.70 -7.15
C CYS A 172 -27.12 -8.63 -7.84
N ILE A 173 -28.38 -8.18 -7.91
CA ILE A 173 -29.35 -8.75 -8.85
C ILE A 173 -29.25 -7.90 -10.11
N PHE A 174 -28.70 -8.47 -11.16
CA PHE A 174 -28.44 -7.75 -12.40
C PHE A 174 -29.72 -7.62 -13.23
N ASP A 175 -30.11 -6.39 -13.58
CA ASP A 175 -31.30 -6.13 -14.40
C ASP A 175 -31.01 -6.39 -15.89
N MET A 176 -30.95 -7.68 -16.22
CA MET A 176 -30.62 -8.15 -17.56
C MET A 176 -31.65 -7.68 -18.61
N ALA A 177 -32.92 -7.60 -18.23
CA ALA A 177 -33.97 -7.18 -19.15
C ALA A 177 -33.76 -5.73 -19.61
N ASN A 178 -33.44 -4.84 -18.68
CA ASN A 178 -33.14 -3.45 -18.99
C ASN A 178 -31.86 -3.31 -19.81
N VAL A 179 -30.80 -4.05 -19.47
CA VAL A 179 -29.51 -4.00 -20.17
C VAL A 179 -29.63 -4.43 -21.63
N LEU A 180 -30.42 -5.47 -21.91
CA LEU A 180 -30.59 -5.95 -23.28
C LEU A 180 -31.50 -5.03 -24.12
N SER A 181 -32.45 -4.34 -23.49
CA SER A 181 -33.42 -3.50 -24.20
C SER A 181 -32.77 -2.22 -24.74
N GLY A 182 -32.96 -1.93 -26.02
CA GLY A 182 -32.38 -0.75 -26.66
C GLY A 182 -30.87 -0.81 -26.92
N GLY A 183 -30.19 -1.89 -26.48
CA GLY A 183 -28.74 -2.04 -26.59
C GLY A 183 -27.96 -1.33 -25.49
N PHE A 184 -26.67 -1.63 -25.38
CA PHE A 184 -25.79 -1.12 -24.33
C PHE A 184 -24.33 -1.04 -24.80
N GLU A 185 -23.46 -0.43 -24.01
CA GLU A 185 -22.02 -0.42 -24.29
C GLU A 185 -21.27 -1.24 -23.24
N MET A 186 -20.36 -2.11 -23.70
CA MET A 186 -19.50 -2.92 -22.84
C MET A 186 -18.14 -3.10 -23.51
N GLY A 187 -17.06 -2.82 -22.76
CA GLY A 187 -15.70 -2.99 -23.26
C GLY A 187 -15.35 -2.09 -24.45
N ASN A 188 -15.92 -0.89 -24.52
CA ASN A 188 -15.81 0.05 -25.65
C ASN A 188 -16.46 -0.46 -26.96
N ILE A 189 -17.41 -1.40 -26.86
CA ILE A 189 -18.19 -1.92 -27.99
C ILE A 189 -19.67 -1.69 -27.70
N HIS A 190 -20.40 -1.19 -28.69
CA HIS A 190 -21.85 -1.07 -28.62
C HIS A 190 -22.53 -2.39 -29.05
N TYR A 191 -23.34 -2.94 -28.16
CA TYR A 191 -24.17 -4.12 -28.36
C TYR A 191 -25.58 -3.65 -28.74
N ASN A 192 -26.08 -4.14 -29.87
CA ASN A 192 -27.47 -3.91 -30.25
C ASN A 192 -28.40 -4.84 -29.46
N GLU A 193 -29.65 -4.42 -29.31
CA GLU A 193 -30.70 -5.30 -28.75
C GLU A 193 -30.79 -6.62 -29.56
N PRO A 194 -30.66 -7.79 -28.92
CA PRO A 194 -30.72 -9.09 -29.59
C PRO A 194 -32.03 -9.29 -30.34
N LYS A 195 -31.96 -9.85 -31.56
CA LYS A 195 -33.15 -10.12 -32.41
C LYS A 195 -33.49 -11.60 -32.55
N THR A 196 -32.65 -12.48 -32.03
CA THR A 196 -32.88 -13.93 -31.97
C THR A 196 -32.55 -14.45 -30.58
N LEU A 197 -33.08 -15.62 -30.25
CA LEU A 197 -32.85 -16.26 -28.96
C LEU A 197 -31.38 -16.64 -28.76
N ASP A 198 -30.72 -17.14 -29.81
CA ASP A 198 -29.30 -17.53 -29.76
C ASP A 198 -28.41 -16.31 -29.43
N VAL A 199 -28.63 -15.19 -30.13
CA VAL A 199 -27.88 -13.95 -29.87
C VAL A 199 -28.17 -13.41 -28.47
N ALA A 200 -29.41 -13.55 -27.98
CA ALA A 200 -29.72 -13.15 -26.62
C ALA A 200 -28.92 -13.96 -25.59
N PHE A 201 -28.80 -15.28 -25.77
CA PHE A 201 -28.00 -16.13 -24.88
C PHE A 201 -26.50 -15.82 -24.94
N ASP A 202 -25.95 -15.57 -26.14
CA ASP A 202 -24.55 -15.17 -26.29
C ASP A 202 -24.26 -13.87 -25.54
N VAL A 203 -25.09 -12.84 -25.74
CA VAL A 203 -24.91 -11.53 -25.09
C VAL A 203 -25.10 -11.62 -23.57
N ILE A 204 -26.07 -12.42 -23.10
CA ILE A 204 -26.24 -12.67 -21.65
C ILE A 204 -24.99 -13.30 -21.05
N SER A 205 -24.36 -14.26 -21.75
CA SER A 205 -23.12 -14.88 -21.30
C SER A 205 -21.99 -13.86 -21.17
N ASP A 206 -21.80 -13.01 -22.17
CA ASP A 206 -20.78 -11.96 -22.15
C ASP A 206 -20.99 -10.96 -21.01
N VAL A 207 -22.23 -10.49 -20.83
CA VAL A 207 -22.61 -9.59 -19.74
C VAL A 207 -22.39 -10.25 -18.38
N THR A 208 -22.75 -11.53 -18.23
CA THR A 208 -22.58 -12.26 -16.97
C THR A 208 -21.10 -12.42 -16.61
N MET A 209 -20.24 -12.77 -17.58
CA MET A 209 -18.80 -12.88 -17.37
C MET A 209 -18.19 -11.52 -17.01
N SER A 210 -18.63 -10.45 -17.68
CA SER A 210 -18.18 -9.09 -17.41
C SER A 210 -18.59 -8.65 -16.01
N ALA A 211 -19.86 -8.79 -15.64
CA ALA A 211 -20.38 -8.42 -14.32
C ALA A 211 -19.67 -9.21 -13.20
N ALA A 212 -19.49 -10.53 -13.38
CA ALA A 212 -18.77 -11.37 -12.42
C ALA A 212 -17.30 -10.95 -12.22
N SER A 213 -16.70 -10.24 -13.17
CA SER A 213 -15.33 -9.70 -13.04
C SER A 213 -15.25 -8.36 -12.29
N GLN A 214 -16.40 -7.72 -12.01
CA GLN A 214 -16.50 -6.43 -11.32
C GLN A 214 -17.03 -6.55 -9.88
N GLN A 215 -17.32 -7.77 -9.44
CA GLN A 215 -17.80 -8.10 -8.10
C GLN A 215 -17.05 -9.32 -7.57
N TYR A 216 -16.99 -9.49 -6.26
CA TYR A 216 -16.30 -10.63 -5.63
C TYR A 216 -17.25 -11.70 -5.07
N GLY A 217 -18.55 -11.42 -5.09
CA GLY A 217 -19.62 -12.34 -4.72
C GLY A 217 -20.42 -12.85 -5.91
N LYS A 218 -21.48 -13.57 -5.58
CA LYS A 218 -22.43 -14.14 -6.55
C LYS A 218 -23.66 -13.25 -6.67
#